data_AF-A0A722VBR7-F1
#
_entry.id   AF-A0A722VBR7-F1
#
_cell.length_a   1.000
_cell.length_b   1.000
_cell.length_c   1.000
_cell.angle_alpha   90.00
_cell.angle_beta   90.00
_cell.angle_gamma   90.00
#
_symmetry.space_group_name_H-M   'P 1'
#
loop_
_entity.id
_entity.type
_entity.pdbx_description
1 polymer ?
#
loop_
_entity_poly.entity_id
_entity_poly.type
_entity_poly.pdbx_seq_one_letter_code
_entity_poly.pdbx_strand_id
1 'polypeptide(L)'
;MIKLILSAPVPAMAAAFEHSFQNTENVEIIPGPFDTITQFDCMVSAANSFGLMDGGVDAAITAYFGSQLQERVQQNIIREYLGEQPVGSAFVIETGNSQHPWLVHAPTMRVPLIIDGTDAVYNATRAALLAIFQHNKSTGEGRKIKSVVFPAMGAGCGQVSPDSVARQMKLAWDGFINCASEINWQYASARQDAVFSTTAYCPSKALCPNARTEYIGFGDYRTYCKKSGNTCISPRHQVDDIYIGAHSHTVSPGTYPHSHYLNTEYLSGVKNDV
;
A
#
# COMPACT_ATOMS: atom_id res chain seq x y z
N MET A 1 10.90 -11.09 16.50
CA MET A 1 10.49 -9.84 15.83
C MET A 1 11.57 -9.53 14.79
N ILE A 2 11.21 -9.00 13.61
CA ILE A 2 12.22 -8.66 12.58
C ILE A 2 12.74 -7.24 12.82
N LYS A 3 14.00 -6.98 12.48
CA LYS A 3 14.59 -5.64 12.41
C LYS A 3 14.27 -5.02 11.05
N LEU A 4 13.63 -3.87 11.03
CA LEU A 4 13.39 -3.06 9.84
C LEU A 4 14.53 -2.06 9.65
N ILE A 5 15.08 -2.01 8.44
CA ILE A 5 16.09 -1.04 8.05
C ILE A 5 15.52 -0.21 6.89
N LEU A 6 15.42 1.11 7.07
CA LEU A 6 14.91 2.04 6.07
C LEU A 6 16.09 2.69 5.34
N SER A 7 16.32 2.32 4.08
CA SER A 7 17.35 2.92 3.23
C SER A 7 16.79 4.16 2.52
N ALA A 8 17.41 5.32 2.77
CA ALA A 8 16.97 6.61 2.27
C ALA A 8 18.15 7.48 1.80
N PRO A 9 18.65 7.28 0.57
CA PRO A 9 19.74 8.11 0.03
C PRO A 9 19.34 9.57 -0.21
N VAL A 10 18.04 9.87 -0.29
CA VAL A 10 17.53 11.24 -0.46
C VAL A 10 17.34 11.89 0.92
N PRO A 11 17.98 13.03 1.25
CA PRO A 11 17.91 13.63 2.59
C PRO A 11 16.49 13.95 3.06
N ALA A 12 15.63 14.45 2.16
CA ALA A 12 14.23 14.72 2.49
C ALA A 12 13.44 13.45 2.87
N MET A 13 13.83 12.30 2.32
CA MET A 13 13.23 11.02 2.65
C MET A 13 13.74 10.49 3.99
N ALA A 14 15.04 10.60 4.26
CA ALA A 14 15.61 10.25 5.56
C ALA A 14 14.94 11.05 6.69
N ALA A 15 14.82 12.37 6.53
CA ALA A 15 14.16 13.24 7.51
C ALA A 15 12.68 12.86 7.74
N ALA A 16 11.94 12.50 6.68
CA ALA A 16 10.55 12.08 6.81
C ALA A 16 10.41 10.70 7.49
N PHE A 17 11.35 9.77 7.26
CA PHE A 17 11.41 8.52 8.02
C PHE A 17 11.75 8.76 9.48
N GLU A 18 12.75 9.59 9.79
CA GLU A 18 13.12 9.95 11.17
C GLU A 18 11.93 10.53 11.93
N HIS A 19 11.20 11.43 11.29
CA HIS A 19 10.00 12.02 11.88
C HIS A 19 8.88 11.00 12.12
N SER A 20 8.58 10.14 11.13
CA SER A 20 7.43 9.23 11.19
C SER A 20 7.70 7.98 12.04
N PHE A 21 8.94 7.50 12.06
CA PHE A 21 9.36 6.31 12.80
C PHE A 21 10.02 6.63 14.14
N GLN A 22 10.01 7.89 14.58
CA GLN A 22 10.47 8.29 15.91
C GLN A 22 9.91 7.35 17.00
N ASN A 23 10.78 6.91 17.93
CA ASN A 23 10.42 6.01 19.02
C ASN A 23 9.83 4.65 18.59
N THR A 24 10.09 4.20 17.36
CA THR A 24 9.68 2.86 16.92
C THR A 24 10.79 1.86 17.22
N GLU A 25 10.49 0.84 18.01
CA GLU A 25 11.45 -0.24 18.29
C GLU A 25 11.75 -1.07 17.05
N ASN A 26 12.94 -1.65 17.00
CA ASN A 26 13.41 -2.53 15.92
C ASN A 26 13.39 -1.87 14.53
N VAL A 27 13.50 -0.55 14.47
CA VAL A 27 13.65 0.22 13.23
C VAL A 27 14.97 0.97 13.25
N GLU A 28 15.71 0.87 12.15
CA GLU A 28 16.93 1.65 11.89
C GLU A 28 16.73 2.44 10.59
N ILE A 29 17.20 3.68 10.57
CA ILE A 29 17.14 4.54 9.38
C ILE A 29 18.57 4.78 8.93
N ILE A 30 18.86 4.46 7.66
CA ILE A 30 20.17 4.62 7.06
C ILE A 30 20.05 5.67 5.94
N PRO A 31 20.62 6.88 6.12
CA PRO A 31 20.57 7.95 5.13
C PRO A 31 21.57 7.69 3.99
N GLY A 32 21.38 6.57 3.30
CA GLY A 32 22.27 6.08 2.26
C GLY A 32 21.63 4.96 1.43
N PRO A 33 22.23 4.61 0.29
CA PRO A 33 21.74 3.53 -0.56
C PRO A 33 21.94 2.16 0.11
N PHE A 34 21.09 1.18 -0.23
CA PHE A 34 21.03 -0.08 0.50
C PHE A 34 22.31 -0.92 0.38
N ASP A 35 23.07 -0.75 -0.69
CA ASP A 35 24.32 -1.45 -0.97
C ASP A 35 25.46 -1.03 -0.03
N THR A 36 25.29 0.05 0.74
CA THR A 36 26.19 0.41 1.86
C THR A 36 25.92 -0.39 3.15
N ILE A 37 24.82 -1.14 3.22
CA ILE A 37 24.39 -1.87 4.40
C ILE A 37 24.97 -3.29 4.35
N THR A 38 25.88 -3.61 5.27
CA THR A 38 26.62 -4.88 5.22
C THR A 38 25.89 -6.07 5.85
N GLN A 39 24.82 -5.83 6.63
CA GLN A 39 24.12 -6.89 7.37
C GLN A 39 22.62 -6.75 7.24
N PHE A 40 22.02 -7.60 6.41
CA PHE A 40 20.58 -7.79 6.30
C PHE A 40 20.26 -9.16 5.69
N ASP A 41 19.13 -9.77 6.03
CA ASP A 41 18.76 -11.06 5.43
C ASP A 41 17.96 -10.88 4.14
N CYS A 42 17.20 -9.80 4.05
CA CYS A 42 16.23 -9.57 2.98
C CYS A 42 16.25 -8.13 2.46
N MET A 43 16.21 -7.95 1.14
CA MET A 43 15.93 -6.67 0.48
C MET A 43 14.50 -6.66 -0.07
N VAL A 44 13.79 -5.54 0.08
CA VAL A 44 12.49 -5.33 -0.57
C VAL A 44 12.65 -4.53 -1.85
N SER A 45 12.09 -5.02 -2.94
CA SER A 45 12.00 -4.33 -4.23
C SER A 45 10.69 -3.53 -4.31
N ALA A 46 10.81 -2.22 -4.60
CA ALA A 46 9.68 -1.31 -4.80
C ALA A 46 9.20 -1.38 -6.25
N ALA A 47 8.65 -2.54 -6.62
CA ALA A 47 8.63 -3.01 -7.99
C ALA A 47 7.50 -2.45 -8.87
N ASN A 48 7.52 -2.87 -10.13
CA ASN A 48 6.37 -2.92 -11.03
C ASN A 48 5.80 -4.35 -11.14
N SER A 49 4.61 -4.51 -11.72
CA SER A 49 3.90 -5.79 -11.83
C SER A 49 4.56 -6.85 -12.73
N PHE A 50 5.59 -6.49 -13.50
CA PHE A 50 6.20 -7.36 -14.51
C PHE A 50 7.62 -7.79 -14.19
N GLY A 51 8.16 -7.39 -13.04
CA GLY A 51 9.51 -7.75 -12.62
C GLY A 51 10.62 -7.16 -13.50
N LEU A 52 10.35 -6.04 -14.18
CA LEU A 52 11.42 -5.26 -14.83
C LEU A 52 12.20 -4.52 -13.76
N MET A 53 13.50 -4.79 -13.64
CA MET A 53 14.33 -4.32 -12.53
C MET A 53 15.49 -3.43 -13.02
N ASP A 54 15.17 -2.50 -13.91
CA ASP A 54 16.12 -1.64 -14.64
C ASP A 54 16.07 -0.16 -14.25
N GLY A 55 15.18 0.23 -13.33
CA GLY A 55 15.01 1.61 -12.87
C GLY A 55 15.15 1.77 -11.34
N GLY A 56 15.58 2.97 -10.91
CA GLY A 56 15.59 3.36 -9.50
C GLY A 56 16.32 2.37 -8.58
N VAL A 57 15.66 1.98 -7.49
CA VAL A 57 16.21 1.00 -6.54
C VAL A 57 16.36 -0.38 -7.17
N ASP A 58 15.49 -0.77 -8.10
CA ASP A 58 15.55 -2.09 -8.71
C ASP A 58 16.78 -2.24 -9.62
N ALA A 59 17.20 -1.16 -10.29
CA ALA A 59 18.46 -1.13 -11.03
C ALA A 59 19.66 -1.40 -10.11
N ALA A 60 19.65 -0.82 -8.90
CA ALA A 60 20.70 -1.02 -7.91
C ALA A 60 20.65 -2.45 -7.32
N ILE A 61 19.46 -3.02 -7.10
CA ILE A 61 19.28 -4.43 -6.70
C ILE A 61 19.84 -5.37 -7.78
N THR A 62 19.51 -5.14 -9.05
CA THR A 62 20.03 -5.92 -10.18
C THR A 62 21.54 -5.77 -10.33
N ALA A 63 22.08 -4.56 -10.15
CA ALA A 63 23.53 -4.34 -10.19
C ALA A 63 24.26 -5.07 -9.05
N TYR A 64 23.64 -5.14 -7.86
CA TYR A 64 24.23 -5.77 -6.67
C TYR A 64 24.16 -7.30 -6.71
N PHE A 65 23.00 -7.86 -7.08
CA PHE A 65 22.77 -9.32 -7.06
C PHE A 65 23.00 -10.00 -8.42
N GLY A 66 23.03 -9.23 -9.50
CA GLY A 66 23.15 -9.70 -10.88
C GLY A 66 21.81 -9.90 -11.60
N SER A 67 21.85 -9.88 -12.93
CA SER A 67 20.67 -9.98 -13.82
C SER A 67 19.86 -11.27 -13.68
N GLN A 68 20.49 -12.36 -13.24
CA GLN A 68 19.84 -13.63 -12.97
C GLN A 68 18.76 -13.53 -11.88
N LEU A 69 18.83 -12.53 -10.99
CA LEU A 69 17.77 -12.27 -10.01
C LEU A 69 16.49 -11.78 -10.71
N GLN A 70 16.62 -10.85 -11.65
CA GLN A 70 15.47 -10.36 -12.43
C GLN A 70 14.82 -11.52 -13.20
N GLU A 71 15.61 -12.35 -13.86
CA GLU A 71 15.10 -13.53 -14.57
C GLU A 71 14.29 -14.44 -13.64
N ARG A 72 14.80 -14.74 -12.44
CA ARG A 72 14.06 -15.54 -11.44
C ARG A 72 12.76 -14.88 -11.00
N VAL A 73 12.76 -13.57 -10.77
CA VAL A 73 11.55 -12.80 -10.44
C VAL A 73 10.51 -12.93 -11.56
N GLN A 74 10.92 -12.70 -12.82
CA GLN A 74 10.02 -12.78 -13.97
C GLN A 74 9.47 -14.20 -14.18
N GLN A 75 10.32 -15.23 -14.06
CA GLN A 75 9.85 -16.62 -14.13
C GLN A 75 8.83 -16.93 -13.02
N ASN A 76 9.03 -16.39 -11.82
CA ASN A 76 8.05 -16.54 -10.74
C ASN A 76 6.73 -15.83 -11.06
N ILE A 77 6.78 -14.62 -11.63
CA ILE A 77 5.59 -13.87 -12.05
C ILE A 77 4.83 -14.63 -13.15
N ILE A 78 5.53 -15.20 -14.13
CA ILE A 78 4.91 -16.01 -15.18
C ILE A 78 4.22 -17.24 -14.58
N ARG A 79 4.92 -17.95 -13.68
CA ARG A 79 4.44 -19.22 -13.12
C ARG A 79 3.27 -19.04 -12.14
N GLU A 80 3.38 -18.09 -11.21
CA GLU A 80 2.46 -17.94 -10.08
C GLU A 80 1.37 -16.88 -10.33
N TYR A 81 1.62 -15.93 -11.24
CA TYR A 81 0.74 -14.79 -11.50
C TYR A 81 0.33 -14.68 -12.97
N LEU A 82 0.57 -15.72 -13.77
CA LEU A 82 0.20 -15.78 -15.19
C LEU A 82 0.73 -14.58 -16.00
N GLY A 83 1.90 -14.05 -15.60
CA GLY A 83 2.59 -12.96 -16.29
C GLY A 83 2.37 -11.55 -15.74
N GLU A 84 1.48 -11.36 -14.76
CA GLU A 84 1.24 -10.05 -14.15
C GLU A 84 0.95 -10.16 -12.65
N GLN A 85 1.89 -9.68 -11.82
CA GLN A 85 1.70 -9.65 -10.38
C GLN A 85 0.84 -8.43 -9.96
N PRO A 86 -0.29 -8.61 -9.25
CA PRO A 86 -1.12 -7.48 -8.79
C PRO A 86 -0.40 -6.56 -7.80
N VAL A 87 -0.64 -5.24 -7.91
CA VAL A 87 -0.23 -4.25 -6.91
C VAL A 87 -0.88 -4.60 -5.55
N GLY A 88 -0.11 -4.48 -4.47
CA GLY A 88 -0.55 -4.90 -3.14
C GLY A 88 -0.43 -6.41 -2.87
N SER A 89 0.30 -7.14 -3.72
CA SER A 89 0.79 -8.49 -3.43
C SER A 89 2.32 -8.48 -3.29
N ALA A 90 2.89 -9.54 -2.73
CA ALA A 90 4.33 -9.73 -2.67
C ALA A 90 4.69 -11.21 -2.58
N PHE A 91 5.91 -11.56 -3.01
CA PHE A 91 6.48 -12.89 -2.81
C PHE A 91 7.95 -12.82 -2.40
N VAL A 92 8.42 -13.85 -1.69
CA VAL A 92 9.83 -14.02 -1.30
C VAL A 92 10.53 -14.90 -2.33
N ILE A 93 11.73 -14.52 -2.76
CA ILE A 93 12.56 -15.28 -3.69
C ILE A 93 14.03 -15.22 -3.28
N GLU A 94 14.82 -16.24 -3.65
CA GLU A 94 16.24 -16.27 -3.35
C GLU A 94 17.05 -15.35 -4.27
N THR A 95 17.96 -14.58 -3.66
CA THR A 95 18.92 -13.72 -4.37
C THR A 95 20.10 -14.53 -4.94
N GLY A 96 20.38 -15.70 -4.38
CA GLY A 96 21.60 -16.47 -4.64
C GLY A 96 22.85 -15.94 -3.91
N ASN A 97 22.70 -14.90 -3.10
CA ASN A 97 23.77 -14.37 -2.24
C ASN A 97 23.69 -15.02 -0.85
N SER A 98 24.81 -15.53 -0.33
CA SER A 98 24.83 -16.22 0.96
C SER A 98 24.66 -15.29 2.17
N GLN A 99 25.05 -14.02 2.05
CA GLN A 99 24.94 -13.01 3.12
C GLN A 99 23.56 -12.33 3.12
N HIS A 100 22.96 -12.18 1.94
CA HIS A 100 21.68 -11.48 1.75
C HIS A 100 20.71 -12.36 0.97
N PRO A 101 20.25 -13.49 1.56
CA PRO A 101 19.63 -14.58 0.82
C PRO A 101 18.28 -14.27 0.17
N TRP A 102 17.56 -13.25 0.62
CA TRP A 102 16.16 -13.05 0.24
C TRP A 102 15.90 -11.72 -0.46
N LEU A 103 15.05 -11.76 -1.48
CA LEU A 103 14.37 -10.60 -2.05
C LEU A 103 12.88 -10.76 -1.80
N VAL A 104 12.20 -9.69 -1.39
CA VAL A 104 10.74 -9.59 -1.46
C VAL A 104 10.40 -8.69 -2.64
N HIS A 105 9.72 -9.24 -3.64
CA HIS A 105 9.23 -8.46 -4.77
C HIS A 105 7.81 -7.95 -4.49
N ALA A 106 7.65 -6.63 -4.36
CA ALA A 106 6.39 -5.99 -3.95
C ALA A 106 6.02 -4.82 -4.87
N PRO A 107 5.15 -5.07 -5.89
CA PRO A 107 4.75 -4.03 -6.83
C PRO A 107 4.02 -2.87 -6.17
N THR A 108 4.53 -1.66 -6.37
CA THR A 108 3.88 -0.40 -5.99
C THR A 108 3.02 0.18 -7.11
N MET A 109 3.20 -0.31 -8.33
CA MET A 109 2.52 0.15 -9.54
C MET A 109 2.53 -0.97 -10.58
N ARG A 110 1.64 -0.87 -11.57
CA ARG A 110 1.60 -1.87 -12.66
C ARG A 110 2.76 -1.71 -13.62
N VAL A 111 2.91 -0.50 -14.16
CA VAL A 111 4.06 -0.02 -14.94
C VAL A 111 4.54 1.29 -14.30
N PRO A 112 5.72 1.82 -14.67
CA PRO A 112 6.16 3.12 -14.17
C PRO A 112 5.12 4.24 -14.43
N LEU A 113 4.52 4.78 -13.37
CA LEU A 113 3.54 5.87 -13.41
C LEU A 113 3.45 6.61 -12.06
N ILE A 114 2.86 7.81 -12.08
CA ILE A 114 2.61 8.62 -10.88
C ILE A 114 1.52 7.97 -10.03
N ILE A 115 1.83 7.60 -8.79
CA ILE A 115 0.91 6.98 -7.83
C ILE A 115 0.59 7.89 -6.63
N ASP A 116 1.08 9.13 -6.62
CA ASP A 116 0.72 10.14 -5.62
C ASP A 116 -0.81 10.37 -5.60
N GLY A 117 -1.40 10.30 -4.41
CA GLY A 117 -2.86 10.30 -4.28
C GLY A 117 -3.48 8.91 -4.13
N THR A 118 -2.67 7.86 -3.91
CA THR A 118 -3.13 6.47 -3.70
C THR A 118 -2.53 5.85 -2.44
N ASP A 119 -3.12 4.74 -1.99
CA ASP A 119 -2.63 3.87 -0.91
C ASP A 119 -1.71 2.74 -1.40
N ALA A 120 -1.22 2.82 -2.65
CA ALA A 120 -0.40 1.77 -3.24
C ALA A 120 0.90 1.53 -2.47
N VAL A 121 1.48 2.57 -1.85
CA VAL A 121 2.66 2.46 -0.98
C VAL A 121 2.33 1.67 0.27
N TYR A 122 1.22 1.97 0.94
CA TYR A 122 0.76 1.21 2.10
C TYR A 122 0.49 -0.26 1.73
N ASN A 123 -0.23 -0.50 0.62
CA ASN A 123 -0.60 -1.85 0.18
C ASN A 123 0.63 -2.69 -0.17
N ALA A 124 1.58 -2.14 -0.94
CA ALA A 124 2.83 -2.84 -1.28
C ALA A 124 3.71 -3.11 -0.05
N THR A 125 3.84 -2.13 0.85
CA THR A 125 4.60 -2.30 2.10
C THR A 125 3.99 -3.39 2.97
N ARG A 126 2.66 -3.36 3.14
CA ARG A 126 1.95 -4.36 3.94
C ARG A 126 2.03 -5.74 3.31
N ALA A 127 1.93 -5.84 1.99
CA ALA A 127 2.11 -7.10 1.28
C ALA A 127 3.51 -7.69 1.49
N ALA A 128 4.56 -6.86 1.41
CA ALA A 128 5.93 -7.30 1.66
C ALA A 128 6.10 -7.85 3.09
N LEU A 129 5.59 -7.14 4.10
CA LEU A 129 5.61 -7.60 5.49
C LEU A 129 4.84 -8.91 5.69
N LEU A 130 3.69 -9.07 5.04
CA LEU A 130 2.91 -10.31 5.07
C LEU A 130 3.65 -11.48 4.38
N ALA A 131 4.33 -11.23 3.26
CA ALA A 131 5.14 -12.25 2.59
C ALA A 131 6.28 -12.73 3.49
N ILE A 132 6.96 -11.81 4.18
CA ILE A 132 8.01 -12.12 5.17
C ILE A 132 7.43 -12.93 6.34
N PHE A 133 6.26 -12.53 6.85
CA PHE A 133 5.58 -13.26 7.91
C PHE A 133 5.29 -14.71 7.52
N GLN A 134 4.70 -14.92 6.34
CA GLN A 134 4.34 -16.26 5.89
C GLN A 134 5.58 -17.11 5.61
N HIS A 135 6.63 -16.53 5.03
CA HIS A 135 7.92 -17.18 4.85
C HIS A 135 8.52 -17.62 6.19
N ASN A 136 8.55 -16.74 7.18
CA ASN A 136 9.08 -17.06 8.50
C ASN A 136 8.24 -18.09 9.27
N LYS A 137 6.94 -18.17 8.97
CA LYS A 137 6.02 -19.16 9.55
C LYS A 137 6.22 -20.55 8.92
N SER A 138 6.54 -20.61 7.63
CA SER A 138 6.67 -21.88 6.88
C SER A 138 8.09 -22.45 6.85
N THR A 139 9.10 -21.67 7.23
CA THR A 139 10.51 -22.08 7.17
C THR A 139 11.12 -22.41 8.53
N GLY A 140 12.15 -23.26 8.52
CA GLY A 140 12.95 -23.57 9.71
C GLY A 140 13.78 -22.38 10.19
N GLU A 141 14.22 -22.42 11.45
CA GLU A 141 14.90 -21.29 12.13
C GLU A 141 16.11 -20.72 11.38
N GLY A 142 16.86 -21.56 10.66
CA GLY A 142 18.04 -21.14 9.88
C GLY A 142 17.73 -20.42 8.55
N ARG A 143 16.45 -20.33 8.14
CA ARG A 143 16.02 -19.67 6.89
C ARG A 143 15.09 -18.47 7.12
N LYS A 144 14.82 -18.14 8.39
CA LYS A 144 13.98 -17.00 8.75
C LYS A 144 14.68 -15.69 8.40
N ILE A 145 13.91 -14.76 7.87
CA ILE A 145 14.28 -13.36 7.67
C ILE A 145 14.18 -12.67 9.04
N LYS A 146 15.31 -12.25 9.60
CA LYS A 146 15.41 -11.57 10.91
C LYS A 146 15.65 -10.07 10.74
N SER A 147 16.18 -9.66 9.60
CA SER A 147 16.44 -8.27 9.24
C SER A 147 16.05 -8.01 7.78
N VAL A 148 15.39 -6.90 7.52
CA VAL A 148 14.90 -6.54 6.19
C VAL A 148 15.17 -5.08 5.88
N VAL A 149 15.68 -4.82 4.68
CA VAL A 149 15.85 -3.47 4.14
C VAL A 149 14.65 -3.11 3.28
N PHE A 150 14.01 -1.98 3.60
CA PHE A 150 13.00 -1.35 2.75
C PHE A 150 13.58 -0.06 2.16
N PRO A 151 13.44 0.16 0.84
CA PRO A 151 13.66 1.46 0.25
C PRO A 151 12.44 2.37 0.45
N ALA A 152 12.54 3.61 -0.01
CA ALA A 152 11.40 4.52 -0.13
C ALA A 152 10.39 4.01 -1.17
N MET A 153 9.37 3.30 -0.70
CA MET A 153 8.33 2.70 -1.53
C MET A 153 7.53 3.81 -2.26
N GLY A 154 7.62 3.88 -3.59
CA GLY A 154 6.84 4.80 -4.43
C GLY A 154 7.39 6.23 -4.58
N ALA A 155 8.51 6.59 -3.93
CA ALA A 155 9.04 7.97 -3.96
C ALA A 155 9.64 8.40 -5.32
N GLY A 156 10.17 7.46 -6.11
CA GLY A 156 10.83 7.71 -7.40
C GLY A 156 9.83 7.99 -8.52
N CYS A 157 9.66 7.04 -9.45
CA CYS A 157 8.70 7.16 -10.57
C CYS A 157 7.27 7.45 -10.10
N GLY A 158 6.92 6.98 -8.90
CA GLY A 158 5.61 7.19 -8.30
C GLY A 158 5.32 8.62 -7.86
N GLN A 159 6.34 9.46 -7.69
CA GLN A 159 6.27 10.85 -7.25
C GLN A 159 5.50 11.07 -5.94
N VAL A 160 5.39 10.04 -5.09
CA VAL A 160 4.75 10.16 -3.77
C VAL A 160 5.65 11.01 -2.89
N SER A 161 5.08 12.04 -2.26
CA SER A 161 5.85 12.91 -1.36
C SER A 161 6.51 12.11 -0.22
N PRO A 162 7.74 12.47 0.22
CA PRO A 162 8.44 11.75 1.29
C PRO A 162 7.62 11.56 2.56
N ASP A 163 6.87 12.61 2.93
CA ASP A 163 5.99 12.63 4.09
C ASP A 163 4.84 11.59 3.98
N SER A 164 4.24 11.45 2.79
CA SER A 164 3.22 10.42 2.55
C SER A 164 3.83 9.01 2.49
N VAL A 165 4.99 8.84 1.86
CA VAL A 165 5.71 7.55 1.83
C VAL A 165 5.98 7.07 3.26
N ALA A 166 6.57 7.93 4.08
CA ALA A 166 6.93 7.60 5.45
C ALA A 166 5.70 7.21 6.30
N ARG A 167 4.60 7.98 6.22
CA ARG A 167 3.36 7.66 6.95
C ARG A 167 2.68 6.37 6.47
N GLN A 168 2.63 6.14 5.15
CA GLN A 168 2.05 4.91 4.60
C GLN A 168 2.85 3.67 5.03
N MET A 169 4.18 3.75 4.96
CA MET A 169 5.06 2.67 5.41
C MET A 169 4.98 2.44 6.92
N LYS A 170 4.94 3.53 7.71
CA LYS A 170 4.80 3.48 9.17
C LYS A 170 3.49 2.80 9.58
N LEU A 171 2.36 3.16 8.96
CA LEU A 171 1.08 2.53 9.25
C LEU A 171 1.07 1.03 8.92
N ALA A 172 1.74 0.62 7.83
CA ALA A 172 1.90 -0.78 7.47
C ALA A 172 2.73 -1.53 8.51
N TRP A 173 3.85 -0.95 8.96
CA TRP A 173 4.71 -1.49 10.01
C TRP A 173 3.97 -1.61 11.35
N ASP A 174 3.26 -0.57 11.78
CA ASP A 174 2.52 -0.57 13.04
C ASP A 174 1.43 -1.63 13.06
N GLY A 175 0.71 -1.81 11.94
CA GLY A 175 -0.27 -2.90 11.81
C GLY A 175 0.34 -4.29 11.68
N PHE A 176 1.64 -4.38 11.41
CA PHE A 176 2.38 -5.65 11.35
C PHE A 176 2.89 -6.08 12.74
N ILE A 177 3.37 -5.13 13.55
CA ILE A 177 3.84 -5.42 14.91
C ILE A 177 2.70 -5.46 15.94
N ASN A 178 1.60 -4.74 15.70
CA ASN A 178 0.41 -4.73 16.56
C ASN A 178 -0.69 -5.60 15.94
N CYS A 179 -0.71 -6.88 16.29
CA CYS A 179 -1.72 -7.82 15.84
C CYS A 179 -3.10 -7.48 16.43
N ALA A 180 -4.14 -7.53 15.59
CA ALA A 180 -5.51 -7.46 16.07
C ALA A 180 -5.84 -8.67 16.95
N SER A 181 -6.49 -8.42 18.08
CA SER A 181 -7.05 -9.47 18.93
C SER A 181 -8.43 -9.92 18.45
N GLU A 182 -9.20 -9.01 17.84
CA GLU A 182 -10.57 -9.24 17.36
C GLU A 182 -10.82 -8.50 16.05
N ILE A 183 -11.72 -9.05 15.23
CA ILE A 183 -12.15 -8.43 13.97
C ILE A 183 -13.64 -8.13 14.07
N ASN A 184 -13.97 -6.84 14.00
CA ASN A 184 -15.33 -6.33 13.97
C ASN A 184 -15.41 -5.09 13.06
N TRP A 185 -16.61 -4.56 12.86
CA TRP A 185 -16.81 -3.38 12.01
C TRP A 185 -16.11 -2.13 12.53
N GLN A 186 -16.01 -1.94 13.86
CA GLN A 186 -15.25 -0.81 14.40
C GLN A 186 -13.78 -0.89 14.03
N TYR A 187 -13.17 -2.07 14.15
CA TYR A 187 -11.78 -2.31 13.75
C TYR A 187 -11.60 -2.09 12.23
N ALA A 188 -12.50 -2.64 11.42
CA ALA A 188 -12.44 -2.47 9.96
C ALA A 188 -12.52 -0.99 9.54
N SER A 189 -13.46 -0.24 10.09
CA SER A 189 -13.59 1.20 9.83
C SER A 189 -12.37 1.98 10.32
N ALA A 190 -11.88 1.70 11.53
CA ALA A 190 -10.67 2.35 12.05
C ALA A 190 -9.44 2.08 11.16
N ARG A 191 -9.30 0.87 10.61
CA ARG A 191 -8.22 0.56 9.64
C ARG A 191 -8.38 1.35 8.35
N GLN A 192 -9.59 1.44 7.81
CA GLN A 192 -9.88 2.24 6.62
C GLN A 192 -9.52 3.72 6.83
N ASP A 193 -9.96 4.30 7.94
CA ASP A 193 -9.71 5.70 8.28
C ASP A 193 -8.23 5.99 8.50
N ALA A 194 -7.51 5.05 9.13
CA ALA A 194 -6.07 5.16 9.33
C ALA A 194 -5.31 5.22 8.01
N VAL A 195 -5.63 4.33 7.05
CA VAL A 195 -5.01 4.34 5.71
C VAL A 195 -5.30 5.66 5.00
N PHE A 196 -6.56 6.11 5.06
CA PHE A 196 -6.95 7.39 4.47
C PHE A 196 -6.17 8.59 5.06
N SER A 197 -5.85 8.51 6.35
CA SER A 197 -5.17 9.56 7.13
C SER A 197 -3.66 9.64 6.93
N THR A 198 -3.04 8.67 6.23
CA THR A 198 -1.58 8.68 5.92
C THR A 198 -1.16 9.75 4.92
N THR A 199 -2.09 10.61 4.52
CA THR A 199 -2.03 11.50 3.35
C THR A 199 -1.87 10.81 2.01
N ALA A 200 -2.14 9.50 1.95
CA ALA A 200 -2.30 8.77 0.70
C ALA A 200 -3.24 9.53 -0.25
N TYR A 201 -4.35 10.07 0.26
CA TYR A 201 -5.37 10.75 -0.57
C TYR A 201 -5.47 12.26 -0.32
N CYS A 202 -5.18 12.73 0.88
CA CYS A 202 -5.37 14.13 1.30
C CYS A 202 -4.07 14.70 1.86
N PRO A 203 -3.54 15.83 1.36
CA PRO A 203 -2.32 16.44 1.90
C PRO A 203 -2.42 16.76 3.40
N SER A 204 -1.30 16.76 4.12
CA SER A 204 -1.23 17.02 5.57
C SER A 204 -1.64 18.44 5.99
N LYS A 205 -1.86 19.35 5.04
CA LYS A 205 -2.23 20.75 5.31
C LYS A 205 -3.66 20.87 5.84
N ALA A 206 -3.88 21.85 6.72
CA ALA A 206 -5.20 22.17 7.30
C ALA A 206 -6.29 22.45 6.23
N LEU A 207 -5.89 22.86 5.02
CA LEU A 207 -6.73 22.95 3.85
C LEU A 207 -6.17 22.06 2.74
N CYS A 208 -6.94 21.07 2.30
CA CYS A 208 -6.60 20.29 1.12
C CYS A 208 -6.69 21.20 -0.13
N PRO A 209 -5.60 21.36 -0.91
CA PRO A 209 -5.61 22.15 -2.15
C PRO A 209 -6.56 21.57 -3.21
N ASN A 210 -6.83 20.27 -3.11
CA ASN A 210 -7.77 19.55 -3.96
C ASN A 210 -9.20 19.65 -3.45
N ALA A 211 -9.49 20.27 -2.30
CA ALA A 211 -10.87 20.51 -1.89
C ALA A 211 -11.48 21.61 -2.77
N ARG A 212 -12.70 21.37 -3.25
CA ARG A 212 -13.55 22.34 -3.93
C ARG A 212 -14.93 22.27 -3.29
N THR A 213 -15.36 23.33 -2.63
CA THR A 213 -16.69 23.42 -2.04
C THR A 213 -17.63 24.10 -3.04
N GLU A 214 -18.77 23.48 -3.30
CA GLU A 214 -19.79 23.98 -4.22
C GLU A 214 -21.13 24.09 -3.48
N TYR A 215 -21.87 25.16 -3.76
CA TYR A 215 -23.24 25.33 -3.27
C TYR A 215 -24.18 24.39 -4.04
N ILE A 216 -24.98 23.60 -3.34
CA ILE A 216 -25.89 22.61 -3.94
C ILE A 216 -27.37 22.96 -3.80
N GLY A 217 -27.69 24.14 -3.24
CA GLY A 217 -29.07 24.61 -3.02
C GLY A 217 -29.50 24.56 -1.56
N PHE A 218 -30.58 25.27 -1.22
CA PHE A 218 -31.20 25.29 0.12
C PHE A 218 -30.29 25.64 1.31
N GLY A 219 -29.20 26.39 1.08
CA GLY A 219 -28.21 26.70 2.12
C GLY A 219 -27.09 25.66 2.26
N ASP A 220 -27.18 24.55 1.53
CA ASP A 220 -26.25 23.44 1.64
C ASP A 220 -25.04 23.61 0.71
N TYR A 221 -23.89 23.17 1.22
CA TYR A 221 -22.63 23.11 0.49
C TYR A 221 -22.09 21.70 0.51
N ARG A 222 -21.43 21.29 -0.57
CA ARG A 222 -20.75 20.00 -0.64
C ARG A 222 -19.32 20.19 -1.09
N THR A 223 -18.40 19.52 -0.40
CA THR A 223 -16.99 19.51 -0.77
C THR A 223 -16.69 18.31 -1.67
N TYR A 224 -15.99 18.57 -2.77
CA TYR A 224 -15.52 17.59 -3.74
C TYR A 224 -14.00 17.58 -3.80
N CYS A 225 -13.42 16.46 -4.23
CA CYS A 225 -11.99 16.36 -4.49
C CYS A 225 -11.71 16.65 -5.97
N LYS A 226 -10.95 17.71 -6.27
CA LYS A 226 -10.50 18.09 -7.62
C LYS A 226 -9.68 17.00 -8.32
N LYS A 227 -9.01 16.12 -7.57
CA LYS A 227 -8.24 14.99 -8.15
C LYS A 227 -9.15 13.85 -8.62
N SER A 228 -10.15 13.46 -7.81
CA SER A 228 -10.99 12.29 -8.12
C SER A 228 -12.34 12.63 -8.73
N GLY A 229 -12.79 13.89 -8.65
CA GLY A 229 -14.14 14.31 -9.02
C GLY A 229 -15.25 13.89 -8.04
N ASN A 230 -14.92 13.02 -7.07
CA ASN A 230 -15.89 12.47 -6.12
C ASN A 230 -16.11 13.39 -4.91
N THR A 231 -17.23 13.18 -4.21
CA THR A 231 -17.50 13.81 -2.90
C THR A 231 -16.33 13.57 -1.96
N CYS A 232 -15.87 14.63 -1.30
CA CYS A 232 -14.81 14.54 -0.32
C CYS A 232 -15.30 13.73 0.88
N ILE A 233 -14.65 12.60 1.15
CA ILE A 233 -14.94 11.75 2.31
C ILE A 233 -14.12 12.12 3.54
N SER A 234 -13.19 13.06 3.42
CA SER A 234 -12.39 13.54 4.56
C SER A 234 -13.29 14.34 5.51
N PRO A 235 -13.47 13.90 6.77
CA PRO A 235 -14.29 14.64 7.74
C PRO A 235 -13.77 16.06 8.00
N ARG A 236 -12.47 16.31 7.75
CA ARG A 236 -11.83 17.63 7.93
C ARG A 236 -12.25 18.68 6.91
N HIS A 237 -12.73 18.26 5.74
CA HIS A 237 -13.10 19.17 4.65
C HIS A 237 -14.59 19.10 4.32
N GLN A 238 -15.34 18.23 4.99
CA GLN A 238 -16.80 18.27 4.89
C GLN A 238 -17.29 19.49 5.64
N VAL A 239 -18.22 20.21 5.01
CA VAL A 239 -19.06 21.19 5.69
C VAL A 239 -19.97 20.38 6.62
N ASP A 240 -20.15 20.85 7.86
CA ASP A 240 -20.89 20.13 8.90
C ASP A 240 -22.20 19.51 8.34
N ASP A 241 -22.47 18.25 8.71
CA ASP A 241 -23.68 17.43 8.39
C ASP A 241 -23.69 16.50 7.17
N ILE A 242 -22.55 16.03 6.66
CA ILE A 242 -22.56 14.79 5.86
C ILE A 242 -22.45 13.60 6.81
N TYR A 243 -23.61 13.04 7.21
CA TYR A 243 -23.70 11.68 7.74
C TYR A 243 -23.07 10.75 6.70
N ILE A 244 -21.81 10.37 6.91
CA ILE A 244 -21.21 9.24 6.21
C ILE A 244 -22.12 8.07 6.55
N GLY A 245 -22.66 7.40 5.53
CA GLY A 245 -23.45 6.19 5.69
C GLY A 245 -22.63 5.15 6.43
N ALA A 246 -22.66 5.20 7.75
CA ALA A 246 -22.41 4.07 8.59
C ALA A 246 -23.45 3.06 8.14
N HIS A 247 -23.01 2.03 7.40
CA HIS A 247 -23.80 0.82 7.30
C HIS A 247 -23.93 0.30 8.73
N SER A 248 -25.00 0.72 9.41
CA SER A 248 -25.43 0.12 10.65
C SER A 248 -25.82 -1.31 10.30
N HIS A 249 -24.87 -2.23 10.37
CA HIS A 249 -25.15 -3.65 10.41
C HIS A 249 -25.73 -3.99 11.78
N THR A 250 -26.85 -3.38 12.14
CA THR A 250 -27.82 -4.04 13.01
C THR A 250 -28.48 -5.11 12.13
N VAL A 251 -27.86 -6.28 12.09
CA VAL A 251 -28.57 -7.50 11.71
C VAL A 251 -29.59 -7.75 12.81
N SER A 252 -30.79 -7.18 12.66
CA SER A 252 -31.95 -7.73 13.34
C SER A 252 -32.19 -9.11 12.73
N PRO A 253 -32.18 -10.21 13.50
CA PRO A 253 -32.63 -11.50 13.00
C PRO A 253 -34.15 -11.43 12.86
N GLY A 254 -34.61 -10.73 11.83
CA GLY A 254 -36.00 -10.66 11.42
C GLY A 254 -36.31 -11.87 10.56
N THR A 255 -37.22 -12.70 11.04
CA THR A 255 -37.78 -13.88 10.37
C THR A 255 -38.54 -13.51 9.09
N TYR A 256 -37.87 -13.28 7.95
CA TYR A 256 -38.50 -13.38 6.62
C TYR A 256 -37.50 -13.83 5.55
N PRO A 257 -37.90 -14.78 4.66
CA PRO A 257 -37.01 -15.47 3.73
C PRO A 257 -36.57 -14.56 2.57
N HIS A 258 -35.35 -14.79 2.07
CA HIS A 258 -34.86 -14.19 0.82
C HIS A 258 -35.73 -14.63 -0.36
N SER A 259 -36.67 -13.79 -0.78
CA SER A 259 -37.39 -13.95 -2.05
C SER A 259 -37.78 -12.60 -2.67
N HIS A 260 -37.22 -12.37 -3.87
CA HIS A 260 -37.58 -11.40 -4.92
C HIS A 260 -37.22 -9.92 -4.67
N TYR A 261 -36.71 -9.12 -5.62
CA TYR A 261 -36.85 -9.12 -7.09
C TYR A 261 -35.57 -8.61 -7.78
N LEU A 262 -35.08 -9.36 -8.78
CA LEU A 262 -34.37 -8.75 -9.92
C LEU A 262 -35.42 -7.94 -10.68
N ASN A 263 -35.18 -6.65 -10.87
CA ASN A 263 -36.07 -5.78 -11.63
C ASN A 263 -35.98 -6.17 -13.12
N THR A 264 -37.06 -6.74 -13.65
CA THR A 264 -37.18 -7.22 -15.04
C THR A 264 -37.53 -6.12 -16.06
N GLU A 265 -37.15 -4.87 -15.82
CA GLU A 265 -37.46 -3.73 -16.72
C GLU A 265 -36.35 -3.40 -17.74
N TYR A 266 -35.36 -4.26 -17.94
CA TYR A 266 -34.38 -4.12 -19.04
C TYR A 266 -34.45 -5.21 -20.12
N LEU A 267 -35.59 -5.92 -20.22
CA LEU A 267 -35.83 -6.92 -21.28
C LEU A 267 -37.27 -6.85 -21.82
N SER A 268 -37.65 -5.72 -22.42
CA SER A 268 -38.81 -5.66 -23.34
C SER A 268 -38.76 -4.44 -24.26
N GLY A 269 -37.68 -4.29 -25.01
CA GLY A 269 -37.62 -3.40 -26.17
C GLY A 269 -37.97 -4.14 -27.46
N VAL A 270 -39.21 -4.60 -27.61
CA VAL A 270 -39.76 -4.97 -28.94
C VAL A 270 -41.08 -4.22 -29.12
N LYS A 271 -41.06 -3.24 -30.03
CA LYS A 271 -42.23 -2.83 -30.80
C LYS A 271 -41.83 -2.87 -32.27
N ASN A 272 -42.39 -3.83 -32.98
CA ASN A 272 -42.52 -3.81 -34.44
C ASN A 272 -43.84 -3.10 -34.82
N ASP A 273 -43.91 -2.77 -36.11
CA ASP A 273 -45.04 -2.30 -36.93
C ASP A 273 -45.17 -0.76 -36.98
N VAL A 274 -45.03 -0.07 -38.13
CA VAL A 274 -45.47 -0.35 -39.52
C VAL A 274 -44.39 0.06 -40.53
#